data_AF-A0A965CCR1-F1
#
_entry.id   AF-A0A965CCR1-F1
#
_cell.length_a   1.000
_cell.length_b   1.000
_cell.length_c   1.000
_cell.angle_alpha   90.00
_cell.angle_beta   90.00
_cell.angle_gamma   90.00
#
_symmetry.space_group_name_H-M   'P 1'
#
loop_
_entity.id
_entity.type
_entity.pdbx_description
1 polymer ?
#
loop_
_entity_poly.entity_id
_entity_poly.type
_entity_poly.pdbx_seq_one_letter_code
_entity_poly.pdbx_strand_id
1 'polypeptide(L)'
;MPATGIRGNAATIATNDTAPPRAPPMTIRASQPTTSIDSDTATPVSPPRARTERRVAAIPPGKDSRGVSRRVGIPRSYGDGHGPLRHRRGTVACAAVLWAGAHAGKWWNAGRAGLVAALLIAAVGIVRGRRTVVLLAVGVFGASWASLSWSVAPVETGDCGGTVRLVDDPRPAGRGTAVVVSLDGVRVRALAHGPAAWRLAGLSAGDTVDVSGECAPSGTYADRDRVNHVLGVMKVARTGESRPAASPAHRAANRVRDAVARGVRRMDADDRALFMGLVIGDDREQPRAMVDDFRASGLSHLCSVSGQNVAYVLALCGPFLRRLRPAPRLLCTLAVIGWFVVLTRAEPSVLRAAMMAAVIAVNFHRGSPRNARDVLAVSVLVLLLVDPMLAHSVGFALSTGATAGLAWLSRPLGERAGLPGVLAATVAAQAGTLPVTLLVFGRISLVSLLANPLAVPVAGIVMLAGIPLAAISAIMPDPVARLVGLGITVPVRFVAGVARVCAAIEPHGIASFAGWAAVSVVAALWVRRHRAVAG
;
A
#
# COMPACT_ATOMS: atom_id res chain seq x y z
N MET A 1 -16.00 -35.13 -49.86
CA MET A 1 -15.99 -35.08 -51.34
C MET A 1 -17.41 -34.87 -51.82
N PRO A 2 -17.65 -34.28 -53.01
CA PRO A 2 -16.74 -33.43 -53.81
C PRO A 2 -16.75 -31.96 -53.29
N ALA A 3 -15.89 -31.00 -53.67
CA ALA A 3 -14.85 -30.84 -54.69
C ALA A 3 -15.25 -30.10 -56.00
N THR A 4 -15.07 -28.76 -56.01
CA THR A 4 -14.86 -27.88 -57.19
C THR A 4 -14.39 -26.49 -56.68
N GLY A 5 -13.50 -25.74 -57.35
CA GLY A 5 -12.69 -26.13 -58.52
C GLY A 5 -11.98 -25.01 -59.31
N ILE A 6 -11.14 -24.16 -58.69
CA ILE A 6 -10.33 -23.10 -59.33
C ILE A 6 -8.96 -23.05 -58.58
N ARG A 7 -7.72 -23.06 -59.12
CA ARG A 7 -7.02 -22.91 -60.44
C ARG A 7 -6.60 -21.47 -60.87
N GLY A 8 -5.37 -21.37 -61.42
CA GLY A 8 -4.70 -20.12 -61.85
C GLY A 8 -3.49 -19.77 -60.95
N ASN A 9 -2.33 -20.43 -61.07
CA ASN A 9 -1.24 -20.22 -62.05
C ASN A 9 -0.28 -19.05 -61.67
N ALA A 10 1.03 -19.09 -61.90
CA ALA A 10 2.00 -20.18 -62.15
C ALA A 10 3.45 -19.60 -62.11
N ALA A 11 4.47 -20.48 -62.20
CA ALA A 11 5.89 -20.20 -62.43
C ALA A 11 6.73 -19.57 -61.28
N THR A 12 8.05 -19.81 -61.16
CA THR A 12 8.83 -21.06 -60.96
C THR A 12 10.32 -20.77 -61.24
N ILE A 13 11.15 -20.93 -60.21
CA ILE A 13 12.61 -21.24 -60.21
C ILE A 13 13.58 -20.34 -61.02
N ALA A 14 14.58 -19.83 -60.30
CA ALA A 14 15.97 -19.82 -60.77
C ALA A 14 16.90 -20.19 -59.59
N THR A 15 17.67 -21.27 -59.72
CA THR A 15 18.67 -21.74 -58.75
C THR A 15 20.05 -21.76 -59.40
N ASN A 16 21.10 -21.41 -58.66
CA ASN A 16 22.46 -21.79 -59.04
C ASN A 16 23.34 -21.98 -57.79
N ASP A 17 24.10 -23.06 -57.75
CA ASP A 17 24.97 -23.44 -56.63
C ASP A 17 26.41 -22.96 -56.85
N THR A 18 27.16 -22.73 -55.76
CA THR A 18 28.62 -22.99 -55.72
C THR A 18 29.18 -22.90 -54.29
N ALA A 19 29.97 -23.92 -53.88
CA ALA A 19 30.77 -23.97 -52.65
C ALA A 19 31.73 -25.19 -52.71
N PRO A 20 32.67 -25.41 -51.77
CA PRO A 20 33.39 -24.51 -50.85
C PRO A 20 34.94 -24.61 -51.08
N PRO A 21 35.83 -24.31 -50.11
CA PRO A 21 36.30 -25.36 -49.17
C PRO A 21 36.48 -24.86 -47.71
N ARG A 22 37.31 -25.55 -46.88
CA ARG A 22 37.18 -25.65 -45.40
C ARG A 22 38.40 -25.21 -44.55
N ALA A 23 38.10 -24.69 -43.33
CA ALA A 23 38.81 -24.94 -42.04
C ALA A 23 40.29 -24.48 -41.90
N PRO A 24 40.97 -24.57 -40.72
CA PRO A 24 40.55 -25.01 -39.37
C PRO A 24 40.77 -23.96 -38.22
N PRO A 25 40.42 -24.25 -36.95
CA PRO A 25 40.52 -23.32 -35.82
C PRO A 25 41.70 -23.60 -34.86
N MET A 26 42.04 -22.65 -33.96
CA MET A 26 42.88 -22.94 -32.79
C MET A 26 42.63 -22.04 -31.57
N THR A 27 42.81 -22.62 -30.38
CA THR A 27 42.85 -21.96 -29.07
C THR A 27 44.25 -21.42 -28.75
N ILE A 28 44.37 -20.53 -27.75
CA ILE A 28 45.61 -20.41 -26.95
C ILE A 28 45.30 -19.95 -25.51
N ARG A 29 46.23 -20.26 -24.60
CA ARG A 29 46.12 -20.17 -23.13
C ARG A 29 47.18 -19.19 -22.60
N ALA A 30 46.99 -18.66 -21.40
CA ALA A 30 47.85 -17.61 -20.85
C ALA A 30 49.28 -18.08 -20.49
N SER A 31 50.27 -17.22 -20.76
CA SER A 31 51.61 -17.25 -20.15
C SER A 31 52.27 -15.86 -20.17
N GLN A 32 52.83 -15.45 -19.03
CA GLN A 32 53.85 -14.39 -18.87
C GLN A 32 55.23 -14.89 -19.42
N PRO A 33 56.33 -14.09 -19.55
CA PRO A 33 56.74 -13.04 -18.59
C PRO A 33 57.62 -11.83 -19.07
N THR A 34 57.85 -10.91 -18.11
CA THR A 34 59.08 -10.10 -17.79
C THR A 34 59.86 -9.24 -18.81
N THR A 35 60.32 -8.08 -18.27
CA THR A 35 61.62 -7.35 -18.50
C THR A 35 61.85 -6.61 -19.85
N SER A 36 62.55 -5.47 -19.93
CA SER A 36 63.10 -4.48 -18.93
C SER A 36 63.68 -3.24 -19.67
N ILE A 37 64.34 -2.31 -18.96
CA ILE A 37 65.15 -1.15 -19.45
C ILE A 37 64.26 0.05 -19.88
N ASP A 38 64.28 1.26 -19.29
CA ASP A 38 65.35 2.23 -18.90
C ASP A 38 65.84 3.10 -20.09
N SER A 39 66.23 4.39 -19.97
CA SER A 39 66.38 5.27 -18.79
C SER A 39 66.20 6.79 -19.09
N ASP A 40 65.86 7.53 -18.03
CA ASP A 40 66.32 8.87 -17.58
C ASP A 40 66.30 10.17 -18.44
N THR A 41 65.79 11.24 -17.81
CA THR A 41 66.64 12.40 -17.42
C THR A 41 66.05 13.27 -16.27
N ALA A 42 66.88 13.58 -15.25
CA ALA A 42 66.81 14.66 -14.23
C ALA A 42 65.43 15.13 -13.64
N THR A 43 65.01 14.92 -12.37
CA THR A 43 65.56 15.19 -11.00
C THR A 43 65.19 16.61 -10.41
N PRO A 44 65.33 16.91 -9.09
CA PRO A 44 64.24 16.66 -8.12
C PRO A 44 63.94 17.75 -7.05
N VAL A 45 62.67 17.96 -6.65
CA VAL A 45 62.28 18.71 -5.41
C VAL A 45 61.05 18.08 -4.69
N SER A 46 61.01 18.16 -3.36
CA SER A 46 60.09 17.47 -2.43
C SER A 46 58.63 17.98 -2.38
N PRO A 47 57.63 17.09 -2.18
CA PRO A 47 56.22 17.48 -1.96
C PRO A 47 55.83 17.70 -0.47
N PRO A 48 54.98 18.70 -0.13
CA PRO A 48 54.53 18.96 1.24
C PRO A 48 53.33 18.10 1.71
N ARG A 49 53.21 17.97 3.04
CA ARG A 49 52.44 16.94 3.77
C ARG A 49 50.91 17.15 3.94
N ALA A 50 50.19 16.04 3.74
CA ALA A 50 49.22 15.39 4.67
C ALA A 50 47.88 16.03 5.11
N ARG A 51 46.78 15.34 4.73
CA ARG A 51 45.57 14.98 5.54
C ARG A 51 44.64 14.13 4.63
N THR A 52 43.99 13.03 5.02
CA THR A 52 43.71 12.46 6.36
C THR A 52 43.58 10.92 6.31
N GLU A 53 44.56 10.17 6.82
CA GLU A 53 44.37 8.76 7.21
C GLU A 53 45.01 8.49 8.57
N ARG A 54 44.21 8.22 9.61
CA ARG A 54 44.69 7.59 10.84
C ARG A 54 43.58 7.04 11.75
N ARG A 55 43.84 5.81 12.23
CA ARG A 55 43.23 5.07 13.35
C ARG A 55 42.19 3.99 13.01
N VAL A 56 42.68 2.92 12.41
CA VAL A 56 42.40 1.56 12.93
C VAL A 56 43.42 1.29 14.07
N ALA A 57 43.11 0.32 14.93
CA ALA A 57 43.96 -0.20 16.03
C ALA A 57 44.25 0.75 17.21
N ALA A 58 43.50 0.56 18.30
CA ALA A 58 43.92 0.78 19.68
C ALA A 58 43.04 -0.08 20.60
N ILE A 59 43.49 -1.30 20.93
CA ILE A 59 42.82 -2.23 21.86
C ILE A 59 43.82 -2.54 22.98
N PRO A 60 43.51 -2.25 24.26
CA PRO A 60 44.31 -2.73 25.39
C PRO A 60 44.03 -4.23 25.66
N PRO A 61 45.03 -5.02 26.08
CA PRO A 61 44.86 -6.45 26.28
C PRO A 61 44.36 -6.82 27.68
N GLY A 62 43.53 -7.88 27.77
CA GLY A 62 43.46 -8.76 28.93
C GLY A 62 42.21 -8.68 29.81
N LYS A 63 41.49 -9.82 29.85
CA LYS A 63 40.48 -10.25 30.86
C LYS A 63 39.18 -9.41 30.92
N ASP A 64 37.99 -9.99 31.15
CA ASP A 64 37.65 -11.37 31.55
C ASP A 64 36.43 -11.95 30.80
N SER A 65 36.16 -13.24 31.03
CA SER A 65 35.21 -14.05 30.24
C SER A 65 33.77 -14.10 30.79
N ARG A 66 32.78 -13.98 29.88
CA ARG A 66 31.50 -14.71 29.89
C ARG A 66 30.59 -14.42 28.68
N GLY A 67 29.82 -15.44 28.25
CA GLY A 67 28.50 -15.25 27.63
C GLY A 67 28.42 -14.97 26.12
N VAL A 68 28.70 -15.96 25.26
CA VAL A 68 28.31 -15.89 23.84
C VAL A 68 26.78 -15.95 23.71
N SER A 69 26.16 -14.92 23.13
CA SER A 69 24.75 -14.95 22.71
C SER A 69 24.57 -14.29 21.33
N ARG A 70 24.59 -15.11 20.28
CA ARG A 70 24.24 -14.68 18.91
C ARG A 70 22.74 -14.39 18.83
N ARG A 71 22.33 -13.14 19.04
CA ARG A 71 20.96 -12.72 18.68
C ARG A 71 20.86 -12.52 17.18
N VAL A 72 19.90 -13.20 16.56
CA VAL A 72 19.56 -13.05 15.13
C VAL A 72 19.16 -11.60 14.86
N GLY A 73 19.68 -11.02 13.78
CA GLY A 73 19.52 -9.60 13.45
C GLY A 73 18.13 -9.22 12.97
N ILE A 74 17.21 -8.93 13.88
CA ILE A 74 15.95 -8.24 13.57
C ILE A 74 16.30 -6.83 13.04
N PRO A 75 15.71 -6.37 11.92
CA PRO A 75 15.94 -5.01 11.42
C PRO A 75 15.53 -3.95 12.45
N ARG A 76 16.49 -3.17 12.95
CA ARG A 76 16.19 -2.00 13.81
C ARG A 76 15.42 -0.98 12.99
N SER A 77 14.21 -0.65 13.45
CA SER A 77 13.29 0.28 12.79
C SER A 77 12.72 1.27 13.80
N TYR A 78 12.44 2.49 13.36
CA TYR A 78 11.88 3.59 14.17
C TYR A 78 12.69 4.04 15.41
N GLY A 79 13.98 4.37 15.25
CA GLY A 79 14.75 4.98 16.36
C GLY A 79 16.04 5.70 15.96
N ASP A 80 16.96 4.98 15.30
CA ASP A 80 18.41 5.26 15.39
C ASP A 80 18.91 6.34 14.40
N GLY A 81 18.32 7.54 14.46
CA GLY A 81 18.87 8.76 13.88
C GLY A 81 19.61 9.57 14.93
N HIS A 82 20.89 9.27 15.18
CA HIS A 82 21.71 9.98 16.17
C HIS A 82 22.01 11.43 15.72
N GLY A 83 21.18 12.36 16.20
CA GLY A 83 21.34 13.80 16.06
C GLY A 83 20.07 14.53 16.51
N PRO A 84 20.13 15.82 16.89
CA PRO A 84 18.96 16.58 17.27
C PRO A 84 18.13 16.95 16.03
N LEU A 85 17.40 15.97 15.47
CA LEU A 85 16.42 16.14 14.39
C LEU A 85 15.24 16.97 14.90
N ARG A 86 15.45 18.29 14.98
CA ARG A 86 14.65 19.31 15.65
C ARG A 86 13.19 19.24 15.20
N HIS A 87 12.38 18.52 15.98
CA HIS A 87 11.01 18.15 15.64
C HIS A 87 10.19 19.39 15.23
N ARG A 88 9.79 19.44 13.96
CA ARG A 88 8.99 20.53 13.41
C ARG A 88 7.53 20.36 13.85
N ARG A 89 7.26 20.65 15.14
CA ARG A 89 5.91 20.62 15.75
C ARG A 89 4.84 21.27 14.88
N GLY A 90 5.21 22.36 14.17
CA GLY A 90 4.34 23.04 13.20
C GLY A 90 3.82 22.15 12.06
N THR A 91 4.62 21.25 11.49
CA THR A 91 4.18 20.38 10.39
C THR A 91 3.06 19.43 10.82
N VAL A 92 3.19 18.84 12.02
CA VAL A 92 2.17 17.97 12.61
C VAL A 92 0.90 18.77 12.93
N ALA A 93 1.06 19.97 13.49
CA ALA A 93 -0.06 20.86 13.77
C ALA A 93 -0.82 21.27 12.49
N CYS A 94 -0.12 21.64 11.41
CA CYS A 94 -0.76 21.96 10.13
C CYS A 94 -1.51 20.75 9.55
N ALA A 95 -0.94 19.54 9.61
CA ALA A 95 -1.62 18.34 9.10
C ALA A 95 -2.90 18.01 9.91
N ALA A 96 -2.85 18.12 11.24
CA ALA A 96 -3.99 17.90 12.11
C ALA A 96 -5.10 18.96 11.90
N VAL A 97 -4.72 20.23 11.78
CA VAL A 97 -5.68 21.34 11.59
C VAL A 97 -6.27 21.34 10.17
N LEU A 98 -5.51 20.95 9.14
CA LEU A 98 -6.04 20.75 7.79
C LEU A 98 -7.11 19.64 7.78
N TRP A 99 -6.87 18.53 8.48
CA TRP A 99 -7.81 17.41 8.59
C TRP A 99 -9.07 17.81 9.38
N ALA A 100 -8.93 18.51 10.50
CA ALA A 100 -10.07 19.05 11.24
C ALA A 100 -10.93 19.99 10.38
N GLY A 101 -10.29 20.86 9.59
CA GLY A 101 -10.97 21.68 8.59
C GLY A 101 -11.69 20.85 7.52
N ALA A 102 -11.01 19.87 6.92
CA ALA A 102 -11.59 19.02 5.88
C ALA A 102 -12.78 18.18 6.37
N HIS A 103 -12.81 17.80 7.65
CA HIS A 103 -14.00 17.21 8.27
C HIS A 103 -15.15 18.22 8.40
N ALA A 104 -14.89 19.42 8.93
CA ALA A 104 -15.89 20.48 9.05
C ALA A 104 -16.42 20.99 7.70
N GLY A 105 -15.71 20.74 6.60
CA GLY A 105 -16.03 21.23 5.26
C GLY A 105 -17.43 20.89 4.73
N LYS A 106 -18.08 19.82 5.22
CA LYS A 106 -19.46 19.49 4.85
C LYS A 106 -20.48 20.54 5.33
N TRP A 107 -20.15 21.28 6.39
CA TRP A 107 -20.99 22.34 6.98
C TRP A 107 -20.45 23.75 6.70
N TRP A 108 -19.51 23.87 5.77
CA TRP A 108 -18.77 25.10 5.50
C TRP A 108 -19.17 25.69 4.14
N ASN A 109 -19.64 26.94 4.12
CA ASN A 109 -20.26 27.54 2.93
C ASN A 109 -19.36 28.54 2.17
N ALA A 110 -18.16 28.86 2.68
CA ALA A 110 -17.33 29.92 2.07
C ALA A 110 -16.62 29.53 0.76
N GLY A 111 -16.59 28.24 0.41
CA GLY A 111 -16.10 27.72 -0.88
C GLY A 111 -14.82 28.39 -1.40
N ARG A 112 -14.86 28.92 -2.64
CA ARG A 112 -13.71 29.60 -3.27
C ARG A 112 -13.25 30.86 -2.53
N ALA A 113 -14.17 31.63 -1.95
CA ALA A 113 -13.82 32.85 -1.21
C ALA A 113 -13.04 32.51 0.08
N GLY A 114 -13.42 31.43 0.76
CA GLY A 114 -12.71 30.92 1.94
C GLY A 114 -11.28 30.46 1.64
N LEU A 115 -11.02 29.88 0.45
CA LEU A 115 -9.66 29.55 0.02
C LEU A 115 -8.79 30.81 -0.16
N VAL A 116 -9.31 31.83 -0.84
CA VAL A 116 -8.58 33.09 -1.07
C VAL A 116 -8.30 33.79 0.27
N ALA A 117 -9.31 33.89 1.14
CA ALA A 117 -9.14 34.43 2.49
C ALA A 117 -8.08 33.65 3.29
N ALA A 118 -8.11 32.31 3.26
CA ALA A 118 -7.11 31.48 3.92
C ALA A 118 -5.69 31.75 3.42
N LEU A 119 -5.47 31.86 2.11
CA LEU A 119 -4.14 32.14 1.54
C LEU A 119 -3.61 33.53 1.96
N LEU A 120 -4.48 34.55 1.98
CA LEU A 120 -4.13 35.89 2.45
C LEU A 120 -3.80 35.91 3.95
N ILE A 121 -4.61 35.25 4.79
CA ILE A 121 -4.37 35.13 6.24
C ILE A 121 -3.09 34.34 6.51
N ALA A 122 -2.80 33.29 5.73
CA ALA A 122 -1.55 32.54 5.83
C ALA A 122 -0.33 33.42 5.52
N ALA A 123 -0.38 34.21 4.44
CA ALA A 123 0.70 35.13 4.08
C ALA A 123 0.96 36.17 5.19
N VAL A 124 -0.08 36.83 5.70
CA VAL A 124 0.02 37.77 6.83
C VAL A 124 0.54 37.08 8.11
N GLY A 125 0.11 35.85 8.38
CA GLY A 125 0.57 35.04 9.50
C GLY A 125 2.05 34.64 9.40
N ILE A 126 2.53 34.34 8.20
CA ILE A 126 3.95 34.06 7.92
C ILE A 126 4.79 35.32 8.11
N VAL A 127 4.43 36.44 7.46
CA VAL A 127 5.16 37.71 7.53
C VAL A 127 5.23 38.24 8.97
N ARG A 128 4.14 38.12 9.75
CA ARG A 128 4.11 38.54 11.17
C ARG A 128 4.61 37.45 12.14
N GLY A 129 5.12 36.31 11.66
CA GLY A 129 5.61 35.20 12.47
C GLY A 129 4.56 34.50 13.36
N ARG A 130 3.27 34.85 13.24
CA ARG A 130 2.18 34.40 14.12
C ARG A 130 1.71 33.01 13.71
N ARG A 131 2.36 31.97 14.26
CA ARG A 131 2.03 30.55 14.01
C ARG A 131 0.55 30.19 14.21
N THR A 132 -0.13 30.81 15.16
CA THR A 132 -1.58 30.61 15.39
C THR A 132 -2.41 31.08 14.20
N VAL A 133 -2.08 32.23 13.61
CA VAL A 133 -2.75 32.76 12.41
C VAL A 133 -2.52 31.84 11.20
N VAL A 134 -1.32 31.29 11.04
CA VAL A 134 -1.01 30.30 9.99
C VAL A 134 -1.80 29.00 10.19
N LEU A 135 -1.97 28.52 11.42
CA LEU A 135 -2.77 27.32 11.70
C LEU A 135 -4.27 27.56 11.43
N LEU A 136 -4.82 28.70 11.88
CA LEU A 136 -6.20 29.08 11.57
C LEU A 136 -6.44 29.15 10.05
N ALA A 137 -5.52 29.77 9.31
CA ALA A 137 -5.57 29.79 7.85
C ALA A 137 -5.58 28.39 7.22
N VAL A 138 -4.74 27.46 7.70
CA VAL A 138 -4.72 26.06 7.23
C VAL A 138 -6.04 25.34 7.52
N GLY A 139 -6.70 25.63 8.65
CA GLY A 139 -8.03 25.09 8.98
C GLY A 139 -9.13 25.63 8.05
N VAL A 140 -9.16 26.95 7.84
CA VAL A 140 -10.09 27.61 6.91
C VAL A 140 -9.85 27.11 5.47
N PHE A 141 -8.60 26.90 5.06
CA PHE A 141 -8.27 26.30 3.77
C PHE A 141 -8.86 24.89 3.66
N GLY A 142 -8.63 24.02 4.65
CA GLY A 142 -9.14 22.65 4.65
C GLY A 142 -10.67 22.57 4.57
N ALA A 143 -11.37 23.39 5.34
CA ALA A 143 -12.83 23.47 5.30
C ALA A 143 -13.35 24.00 3.96
N SER A 144 -12.70 25.03 3.41
CA SER A 144 -13.05 25.62 2.12
C SER A 144 -12.75 24.69 0.93
N TRP A 145 -11.70 23.87 1.02
CA TRP A 145 -11.34 22.90 0.01
C TRP A 145 -12.31 21.71 0.01
N ALA A 146 -12.57 21.13 1.17
CA ALA A 146 -13.56 20.07 1.34
C ALA A 146 -14.99 20.52 0.97
N SER A 147 -15.38 21.74 1.31
CA SER A 147 -16.64 22.38 0.90
C SER A 147 -16.86 22.32 -0.61
N LEU A 148 -15.83 22.65 -1.41
CA LEU A 148 -15.93 22.59 -2.86
C LEU A 148 -16.13 21.16 -3.38
N SER A 149 -15.45 20.16 -2.80
CA SER A 149 -15.70 18.75 -3.13
C SER A 149 -17.09 18.26 -2.72
N TRP A 150 -17.65 18.75 -1.61
CA TRP A 150 -19.04 18.45 -1.20
C TRP A 150 -20.10 19.17 -2.06
N SER A 151 -19.73 20.30 -2.70
CA SER A 151 -20.63 21.12 -3.52
C SER A 151 -20.89 20.58 -4.93
N VAL A 152 -20.19 19.52 -5.36
CA VAL A 152 -20.39 18.93 -6.69
C VAL A 152 -21.79 18.33 -6.81
N ALA A 153 -22.51 18.71 -7.87
CA ALA A 153 -23.87 18.24 -8.13
C ALA A 153 -23.93 16.70 -8.26
N PRO A 154 -25.00 16.05 -7.75
CA PRO A 154 -25.26 14.65 -8.09
C PRO A 154 -25.61 14.52 -9.58
N VAL A 155 -25.56 13.30 -10.12
CA VAL A 155 -26.06 13.04 -11.48
C VAL A 155 -27.58 13.19 -11.50
N GLU A 156 -28.10 13.91 -12.50
CA GLU A 156 -29.54 14.12 -12.70
C GLU A 156 -30.28 12.82 -13.05
N THR A 157 -31.58 12.79 -12.80
CA THR A 157 -32.42 11.62 -13.07
C THR A 157 -32.85 11.62 -14.53
N GLY A 158 -32.47 10.60 -15.30
CA GLY A 158 -32.82 10.47 -16.71
C GLY A 158 -32.05 9.37 -17.43
N ASP A 159 -32.26 9.25 -18.74
CA ASP A 159 -31.49 8.34 -19.59
C ASP A 159 -30.02 8.77 -19.65
N CYS A 160 -29.10 7.83 -19.46
CA CYS A 160 -27.67 8.04 -19.56
C CYS A 160 -26.98 6.86 -20.26
N GLY A 161 -25.92 7.15 -21.02
CA GLY A 161 -25.19 6.14 -21.76
C GLY A 161 -24.04 6.70 -22.57
N GLY A 162 -23.20 5.79 -23.07
CA GLY A 162 -21.94 6.10 -23.75
C GLY A 162 -20.84 5.11 -23.38
N THR A 163 -19.63 5.37 -23.88
CA THR A 163 -18.44 4.56 -23.56
C THR A 163 -17.92 4.89 -22.16
N VAL A 164 -18.22 4.06 -21.18
CA VAL A 164 -17.75 4.25 -19.80
C VAL A 164 -16.47 3.47 -19.53
N ARG A 165 -15.60 4.00 -18.65
CA ARG A 165 -14.39 3.29 -18.18
C ARG A 165 -14.59 2.74 -16.78
N LEU A 166 -14.32 1.47 -16.54
CA LEU A 166 -14.35 0.89 -15.19
C LEU A 166 -13.26 1.52 -14.32
N VAL A 167 -13.64 1.95 -13.11
CA VAL A 167 -12.75 2.59 -12.11
C VAL A 167 -12.29 1.57 -11.06
N ASP A 168 -13.16 0.64 -10.72
CA ASP A 168 -12.91 -0.50 -9.83
C ASP A 168 -13.24 -1.81 -10.55
N ASP A 169 -12.84 -2.95 -9.99
CA ASP A 169 -13.23 -4.25 -10.52
C ASP A 169 -14.72 -4.55 -10.23
N PRO A 170 -15.44 -5.26 -11.13
CA PRO A 170 -16.85 -5.57 -10.92
C PRO A 170 -17.06 -6.51 -9.74
N ARG A 171 -18.05 -6.22 -8.89
CA ARG A 171 -18.36 -6.95 -7.65
C ARG A 171 -19.78 -7.55 -7.65
N PRO A 172 -20.03 -8.69 -6.98
CA PRO A 172 -21.38 -9.25 -6.85
C PRO A 172 -22.32 -8.32 -6.06
N ALA A 173 -23.56 -8.16 -6.54
CA ALA A 173 -24.58 -7.31 -5.93
C ALA A 173 -25.95 -7.99 -5.95
N GLY A 174 -26.21 -8.86 -4.97
CA GLY A 174 -27.44 -9.65 -4.91
C GLY A 174 -27.51 -10.66 -6.06
N ARG A 175 -28.42 -10.45 -7.01
CA ARG A 175 -28.53 -11.22 -8.27
C ARG A 175 -27.94 -10.47 -9.50
N GLY A 176 -27.23 -9.37 -9.26
CA GLY A 176 -26.62 -8.53 -10.28
C GLY A 176 -25.13 -8.27 -10.03
N THR A 177 -24.57 -7.36 -10.82
CA THR A 177 -23.18 -6.91 -10.72
C THR A 177 -23.15 -5.41 -10.49
N ALA A 178 -22.38 -4.97 -9.49
CA ALA A 178 -22.11 -3.57 -9.22
C ALA A 178 -20.67 -3.23 -9.59
N VAL A 179 -20.46 -2.11 -10.29
CA VAL A 179 -19.13 -1.62 -10.62
C VAL A 179 -19.13 -0.09 -10.66
N VAL A 180 -18.06 0.55 -10.18
CA VAL A 180 -17.90 2.00 -10.32
C VAL A 180 -17.32 2.26 -11.71
N VAL A 181 -18.04 3.04 -12.52
CA VAL A 181 -17.62 3.42 -13.87
C VAL A 181 -17.48 4.94 -13.95
N SER A 182 -16.67 5.40 -14.92
CA SER A 182 -16.50 6.80 -15.24
C SER A 182 -17.19 7.09 -16.57
N LEU A 183 -18.20 7.95 -16.52
CA LEU A 183 -18.95 8.52 -17.65
C LEU A 183 -18.56 10.00 -17.71
N ASP A 184 -17.99 10.45 -18.81
CA ASP A 184 -17.57 11.85 -19.04
C ASP A 184 -16.77 12.49 -17.87
N GLY A 185 -15.93 11.68 -17.22
CA GLY A 185 -15.11 12.08 -16.07
C GLY A 185 -15.82 12.00 -14.71
N VAL A 186 -17.15 12.08 -14.68
CA VAL A 186 -17.97 11.77 -13.48
C VAL A 186 -17.88 10.28 -13.16
N ARG A 187 -17.98 9.89 -11.88
CA ARG A 187 -18.12 8.48 -11.48
C ARG A 187 -19.55 8.17 -11.07
N VAL A 188 -20.08 7.06 -11.57
CA VAL A 188 -21.38 6.49 -11.16
C VAL A 188 -21.22 5.01 -10.79
N ARG A 189 -22.05 4.52 -9.88
CA ARG A 189 -22.15 3.07 -9.62
C ARG A 189 -23.11 2.46 -10.62
N ALA A 190 -22.56 1.78 -11.63
CA ALA A 190 -23.35 0.94 -12.53
C ALA A 190 -23.85 -0.30 -11.76
N LEU A 191 -25.14 -0.56 -11.86
CA LEU A 191 -25.84 -1.74 -11.35
C LEU A 191 -26.50 -2.44 -12.54
N ALA A 192 -26.05 -3.65 -12.85
CA ALA A 192 -26.57 -4.45 -13.95
C ALA A 192 -27.19 -5.76 -13.44
N HIS A 193 -28.16 -6.29 -14.18
CA HIS A 193 -28.80 -7.58 -13.93
C HIS A 193 -28.84 -8.42 -15.22
N GLY A 194 -29.07 -9.73 -15.10
CA GLY A 194 -29.21 -10.63 -16.26
C GLY A 194 -27.97 -10.62 -17.18
N PRO A 195 -28.13 -10.63 -18.52
CA PRO A 195 -27.01 -10.64 -19.47
C PRO A 195 -26.05 -9.46 -19.32
N ALA A 196 -26.55 -8.28 -18.93
CA ALA A 196 -25.72 -7.11 -18.70
C ALA A 196 -24.77 -7.31 -17.50
N ALA A 197 -25.24 -7.96 -16.44
CA ALA A 197 -24.40 -8.32 -15.28
C ALA A 197 -23.25 -9.25 -15.69
N TRP A 198 -23.55 -10.33 -16.41
CA TRP A 198 -22.54 -11.29 -16.88
C TRP A 198 -21.49 -10.64 -17.78
N ARG A 199 -21.87 -9.72 -18.69
CA ARG A 199 -20.89 -8.96 -19.48
C ARG A 199 -20.01 -8.07 -18.61
N LEU A 200 -20.57 -7.30 -17.68
CA LEU A 200 -19.77 -6.44 -16.80
C LEU A 200 -18.86 -7.26 -15.88
N ALA A 201 -19.32 -8.40 -15.37
CA ALA A 201 -18.54 -9.28 -14.47
C ALA A 201 -17.27 -9.85 -15.11
N GLY A 202 -17.21 -9.95 -16.45
CA GLY A 202 -16.03 -10.40 -17.20
C GLY A 202 -14.98 -9.30 -17.47
N LEU A 203 -15.22 -8.06 -17.06
CA LEU A 203 -14.31 -6.92 -17.28
C LEU A 203 -13.42 -6.64 -16.04
N SER A 204 -12.36 -5.87 -16.23
CA SER A 204 -11.45 -5.41 -15.16
C SER A 204 -11.37 -3.89 -15.09
N ALA A 205 -10.91 -3.35 -13.95
CA ALA A 205 -10.71 -1.91 -13.82
C ALA A 205 -9.72 -1.37 -14.88
N GLY A 206 -10.06 -0.22 -15.44
CA GLY A 206 -9.37 0.41 -16.56
C GLY A 206 -9.95 0.08 -17.95
N ASP A 207 -10.68 -1.03 -18.09
CA ASP A 207 -11.36 -1.41 -19.35
C ASP A 207 -12.51 -0.43 -19.66
N THR A 208 -12.89 -0.33 -20.93
CA THR A 208 -14.00 0.52 -21.41
C THR A 208 -15.11 -0.32 -22.01
N VAL A 209 -16.36 0.07 -21.79
CA VAL A 209 -17.55 -0.63 -22.31
C VAL A 209 -18.66 0.37 -22.61
N ASP A 210 -19.38 0.17 -23.71
CA ASP A 210 -20.56 0.96 -24.03
C ASP A 210 -21.74 0.51 -23.16
N VAL A 211 -22.41 1.45 -22.50
CA VAL A 211 -23.58 1.20 -21.64
C VAL A 211 -24.73 2.14 -21.95
N SER A 212 -25.96 1.71 -21.66
CA SER A 212 -27.15 2.57 -21.66
C SER A 212 -28.13 2.12 -20.58
N GLY A 213 -28.88 3.08 -20.03
CA GLY A 213 -29.89 2.87 -19.00
C GLY A 213 -30.21 4.14 -18.22
N GLU A 214 -30.80 4.02 -17.04
CA GLU A 214 -31.24 5.16 -16.23
C GLU A 214 -30.16 5.59 -15.22
N CYS A 215 -29.84 6.87 -15.15
CA CYS A 215 -29.09 7.47 -14.05
C CYS A 215 -30.03 8.08 -13.00
N ALA A 216 -29.59 8.08 -11.74
CA ALA A 216 -30.25 8.77 -10.63
C ALA A 216 -29.26 9.07 -9.48
N PRO A 217 -29.56 10.03 -8.58
CA PRO A 217 -28.80 10.24 -7.36
C PRO A 217 -28.77 9.00 -6.45
N SER A 218 -27.68 8.78 -5.71
CA SER A 218 -27.49 7.61 -4.82
C SER A 218 -28.42 7.50 -3.60
N GLY A 219 -29.41 8.38 -3.45
CA GLY A 219 -30.37 8.39 -2.35
C GLY A 219 -29.72 8.31 -0.98
N THR A 220 -30.18 7.37 -0.14
CA THR A 220 -29.73 7.14 1.24
C THR A 220 -28.21 6.94 1.41
N TYR A 221 -27.50 6.53 0.35
CA TYR A 221 -26.04 6.30 0.41
C TYR A 221 -25.19 7.44 -0.17
N ALA A 222 -25.80 8.57 -0.56
CA ALA A 222 -25.12 9.68 -1.25
C ALA A 222 -23.87 10.22 -0.51
N ASP A 223 -23.88 10.32 0.82
CA ASP A 223 -22.68 10.72 1.59
C ASP A 223 -21.51 9.74 1.43
N ARG A 224 -21.79 8.44 1.57
CA ARG A 224 -20.79 7.37 1.44
C ARG A 224 -20.24 7.31 0.01
N ASP A 225 -21.10 7.54 -0.97
CA ASP A 225 -20.73 7.53 -2.38
C ASP A 225 -19.87 8.76 -2.75
N ARG A 226 -20.26 9.96 -2.28
CA ARG A 226 -19.48 11.20 -2.46
C ARG A 226 -18.07 11.11 -1.88
N VAL A 227 -17.89 10.47 -0.73
CA VAL A 227 -16.55 10.22 -0.13
C VAL A 227 -15.66 9.34 -1.03
N ASN A 228 -16.23 8.59 -1.98
CA ASN A 228 -15.52 7.81 -3.00
C ASN A 228 -15.57 8.47 -4.41
N HIS A 229 -15.99 9.73 -4.48
CA HIS A 229 -16.24 10.53 -5.69
C HIS A 229 -17.31 9.97 -6.63
N VAL A 230 -18.23 9.15 -6.10
CA VAL A 230 -19.39 8.63 -6.85
C VAL A 230 -20.57 9.58 -6.67
N LEU A 231 -21.10 10.10 -7.79
CA LEU A 231 -22.13 11.16 -7.79
C LEU A 231 -23.55 10.65 -8.10
N GLY A 232 -23.69 9.35 -8.39
CA GLY A 232 -24.98 8.72 -8.65
C GLY A 232 -24.88 7.21 -8.92
N VAL A 233 -26.04 6.62 -9.19
CA VAL A 233 -26.23 5.21 -9.56
C VAL A 233 -26.78 5.15 -10.98
N MET A 234 -26.26 4.22 -11.79
CA MET A 234 -26.78 3.91 -13.12
C MET A 234 -27.39 2.51 -13.11
N LYS A 235 -28.68 2.37 -13.43
CA LYS A 235 -29.31 1.08 -13.73
C LYS A 235 -28.98 0.71 -15.18
N VAL A 236 -28.06 -0.22 -15.41
CA VAL A 236 -27.64 -0.59 -16.77
C VAL A 236 -28.70 -1.48 -17.41
N ALA A 237 -29.35 -0.98 -18.46
CA ALA A 237 -30.33 -1.71 -19.25
C ALA A 237 -29.65 -2.55 -20.36
N ARG A 238 -28.62 -2.00 -21.02
CA ARG A 238 -27.88 -2.68 -22.09
C ARG A 238 -26.37 -2.43 -22.00
N THR A 239 -25.59 -3.41 -22.48
CA THR A 239 -24.14 -3.32 -22.70
C THR A 239 -23.83 -3.54 -24.20
N GLY A 240 -22.89 -2.77 -24.74
CA GLY A 240 -22.42 -2.82 -26.12
C GLY A 240 -21.06 -3.51 -26.25
N GLU A 241 -20.16 -2.95 -27.07
CA GLU A 241 -18.78 -3.43 -27.19
C GLU A 241 -17.98 -3.13 -25.91
N SER A 242 -17.02 -4.00 -25.58
CA SER A 242 -16.01 -3.75 -24.56
C SER A 242 -14.60 -3.81 -25.16
N ARG A 243 -13.72 -2.92 -24.70
CA ARG A 243 -12.33 -2.79 -25.16
C ARG A 243 -11.37 -2.81 -23.95
N PRO A 244 -10.24 -3.52 -24.03
CA PRO A 244 -9.32 -3.66 -22.89
C PRO A 244 -8.62 -2.35 -22.55
N ALA A 245 -8.21 -2.20 -21.29
CA ALA A 245 -7.77 -0.94 -20.70
C ALA A 245 -6.75 -0.17 -21.56
N ALA A 246 -7.08 1.08 -21.90
CA ALA A 246 -6.26 1.90 -22.79
C ALA A 246 -4.88 2.28 -22.18
N SER A 247 -4.75 2.40 -20.85
CA SER A 247 -3.47 2.75 -20.23
C SER A 247 -2.57 1.53 -20.00
N PRO A 248 -1.25 1.63 -20.29
CA PRO A 248 -0.31 0.53 -20.04
C PRO A 248 -0.26 0.08 -18.57
N ALA A 249 -0.47 1.00 -17.63
CA ALA A 249 -0.47 0.71 -16.19
C ALA A 249 -1.61 -0.24 -15.78
N HIS A 250 -2.84 0.00 -16.25
CA HIS A 250 -3.96 -0.91 -15.98
C HIS A 250 -3.74 -2.27 -16.65
N ARG A 251 -3.26 -2.31 -17.91
CA ARG A 251 -2.93 -3.60 -18.56
C ARG A 251 -1.85 -4.38 -17.79
N ALA A 252 -0.81 -3.70 -17.29
CA ALA A 252 0.23 -4.33 -16.48
C ALA A 252 -0.30 -4.82 -15.12
N ALA A 253 -1.15 -4.03 -14.46
CA ALA A 253 -1.83 -4.42 -13.24
C ALA A 253 -2.72 -5.65 -13.45
N ASN A 254 -3.65 -5.59 -14.40
CA ASN A 254 -4.64 -6.65 -14.68
C ASN A 254 -3.91 -7.97 -15.02
N ARG A 255 -2.91 -7.94 -15.92
CA ARG A 255 -2.05 -9.12 -16.22
C ARG A 255 -1.43 -9.77 -14.98
N VAL A 256 -1.03 -8.98 -13.97
CA VAL A 256 -0.48 -9.49 -12.71
C VAL A 256 -1.57 -10.03 -11.80
N ARG A 257 -2.74 -9.37 -11.69
CA ARG A 257 -3.92 -9.93 -10.99
C ARG A 257 -4.29 -11.29 -11.59
N ASP A 258 -4.37 -11.40 -12.93
CA ASP A 258 -4.68 -12.64 -13.63
C ASP A 258 -3.60 -13.71 -13.45
N ALA A 259 -2.31 -13.33 -13.45
CA ALA A 259 -1.20 -14.27 -13.25
C ALA A 259 -1.20 -14.84 -11.83
N VAL A 260 -1.43 -13.99 -10.84
CA VAL A 260 -1.60 -14.40 -9.44
C VAL A 260 -2.81 -15.33 -9.30
N ALA A 261 -3.98 -14.92 -9.82
CA ALA A 261 -5.21 -15.74 -9.85
C ALA A 261 -4.99 -17.12 -10.51
N ARG A 262 -4.31 -17.17 -11.67
CA ARG A 262 -3.96 -18.43 -12.34
C ARG A 262 -3.04 -19.32 -11.50
N GLY A 263 -2.15 -18.72 -10.72
CA GLY A 263 -1.24 -19.43 -9.81
C GLY A 263 -1.96 -20.06 -8.61
N VAL A 264 -3.01 -19.42 -8.09
CA VAL A 264 -3.77 -19.91 -6.93
C VAL A 264 -5.11 -20.58 -7.27
N ARG A 265 -5.43 -20.77 -8.56
CA ARG A 265 -6.63 -21.49 -9.03
C ARG A 265 -6.77 -22.92 -8.47
N ARG A 266 -5.67 -23.55 -8.05
CA ARG A 266 -5.63 -24.90 -7.45
C ARG A 266 -5.84 -24.90 -5.92
N MET A 267 -6.05 -23.73 -5.29
CA MET A 267 -6.42 -23.59 -3.89
C MET A 267 -7.94 -23.59 -3.73
N ASP A 268 -8.41 -24.07 -2.56
CA ASP A 268 -9.81 -24.00 -2.15
C ASP A 268 -10.32 -22.55 -2.21
N ALA A 269 -11.62 -22.35 -2.46
CA ALA A 269 -12.19 -21.03 -2.72
C ALA A 269 -11.89 -20.01 -1.61
N ASP A 270 -12.10 -20.41 -0.36
CA ASP A 270 -11.82 -19.61 0.83
C ASP A 270 -10.34 -19.20 0.95
N ASP A 271 -9.41 -20.15 0.85
CA ASP A 271 -7.97 -19.87 0.93
C ASP A 271 -7.53 -18.95 -0.22
N ARG A 272 -8.09 -19.15 -1.42
CA ARG A 272 -7.84 -18.30 -2.58
C ARG A 272 -8.36 -16.88 -2.35
N ALA A 273 -9.59 -16.71 -1.87
CA ALA A 273 -10.20 -15.42 -1.63
C ALA A 273 -9.46 -14.62 -0.54
N LEU A 274 -9.04 -15.28 0.54
CA LEU A 274 -8.20 -14.67 1.58
C LEU A 274 -6.83 -14.24 1.02
N PHE A 275 -6.15 -15.11 0.28
CA PHE A 275 -4.86 -14.80 -0.33
C PHE A 275 -4.95 -13.62 -1.31
N MET A 276 -5.96 -13.60 -2.17
CA MET A 276 -6.15 -12.55 -3.18
C MET A 276 -6.48 -11.19 -2.52
N GLY A 277 -7.27 -11.18 -1.44
CA GLY A 277 -7.50 -9.99 -0.61
C GLY A 277 -6.22 -9.48 0.06
N LEU A 278 -5.50 -10.38 0.73
CA LEU A 278 -4.28 -10.09 1.48
C LEU A 278 -3.15 -9.51 0.61
N VAL A 279 -3.01 -9.99 -0.64
CA VAL A 279 -1.85 -9.71 -1.50
C VAL A 279 -2.13 -8.65 -2.58
N ILE A 280 -3.31 -8.68 -3.20
CA ILE A 280 -3.66 -7.75 -4.31
C ILE A 280 -4.97 -6.95 -4.07
N GLY A 281 -5.67 -7.18 -2.96
CA GLY A 281 -6.88 -6.43 -2.60
C GLY A 281 -8.12 -6.88 -3.36
N ASP A 282 -8.17 -8.15 -3.76
CA ASP A 282 -9.40 -8.74 -4.31
C ASP A 282 -10.25 -9.35 -3.18
N ASP A 283 -11.20 -8.57 -2.68
CA ASP A 283 -12.15 -9.00 -1.62
C ASP A 283 -13.38 -9.74 -2.17
N ARG A 284 -13.53 -9.82 -3.50
CA ARG A 284 -14.80 -10.13 -4.18
C ARG A 284 -15.30 -11.56 -3.99
N GLU A 285 -14.38 -12.51 -3.79
CA GLU A 285 -14.70 -13.92 -3.55
C GLU A 285 -14.83 -14.28 -2.05
N GLN A 286 -14.65 -13.33 -1.11
CA GLN A 286 -14.58 -13.64 0.32
C GLN A 286 -15.95 -13.98 0.91
N PRO A 287 -16.12 -15.16 1.56
CA PRO A 287 -17.36 -15.50 2.26
C PRO A 287 -17.65 -14.56 3.43
N ARG A 288 -18.93 -14.22 3.65
CA ARG A 288 -19.34 -13.35 4.77
C ARG A 288 -18.86 -13.86 6.12
N ALA A 289 -18.97 -15.18 6.36
CA ALA A 289 -18.49 -15.81 7.59
C ALA A 289 -17.00 -15.53 7.85
N MET A 290 -16.15 -15.63 6.81
CA MET A 290 -14.73 -15.28 6.93
C MET A 290 -14.52 -13.80 7.27
N VAL A 291 -15.25 -12.90 6.62
CA VAL A 291 -15.16 -11.45 6.92
C VAL A 291 -15.59 -11.16 8.36
N ASP A 292 -16.63 -11.84 8.85
CA ASP A 292 -17.12 -11.71 10.22
C ASP A 292 -16.17 -12.35 11.26
N ASP A 293 -15.55 -13.50 10.97
CA ASP A 293 -14.50 -14.13 11.81
C ASP A 293 -13.28 -13.20 11.96
N PHE A 294 -12.80 -12.63 10.85
CA PHE A 294 -11.72 -11.65 10.86
C PHE A 294 -12.14 -10.34 11.58
N ARG A 295 -13.43 -9.99 11.58
CA ARG A 295 -13.98 -8.84 12.31
C ARG A 295 -14.31 -9.13 13.77
N ALA A 296 -14.40 -10.39 14.18
CA ALA A 296 -14.53 -10.81 15.57
C ALA A 296 -13.14 -10.91 16.23
N SER A 297 -12.15 -11.46 15.52
CA SER A 297 -10.74 -11.58 15.96
C SER A 297 -9.89 -10.30 15.83
N GLY A 298 -10.44 -9.22 15.26
CA GLY A 298 -9.74 -7.94 15.05
C GLY A 298 -8.71 -7.97 13.90
N LEU A 299 -8.75 -8.99 13.04
CA LEU A 299 -7.85 -9.20 11.92
C LEU A 299 -8.36 -8.65 10.57
N SER A 300 -9.50 -7.96 10.49
CA SER A 300 -10.09 -7.46 9.22
C SER A 300 -9.15 -6.67 8.31
N HIS A 301 -8.08 -6.07 8.86
CA HIS A 301 -7.04 -5.37 8.09
C HIS A 301 -6.13 -6.31 7.26
N LEU A 302 -6.32 -7.63 7.37
CA LEU A 302 -5.71 -8.69 6.58
C LEU A 302 -6.64 -9.22 5.47
N CYS A 303 -7.93 -8.86 5.47
CA CYS A 303 -8.86 -9.18 4.38
C CYS A 303 -8.62 -8.34 3.12
N SER A 304 -7.90 -7.21 3.25
CA SER A 304 -7.60 -6.24 2.20
C SER A 304 -6.12 -5.83 2.21
N VAL A 305 -5.70 -4.93 1.32
CA VAL A 305 -4.29 -4.54 1.21
C VAL A 305 -3.94 -3.51 2.28
N SER A 306 -3.29 -4.01 3.32
CA SER A 306 -2.60 -3.19 4.32
C SER A 306 -1.50 -2.32 3.68
N GLY A 307 -1.26 -1.14 4.26
CA GLY A 307 -0.13 -0.27 3.90
C GLY A 307 1.25 -0.93 4.08
N GLN A 308 1.35 -2.08 4.75
CA GLN A 308 2.57 -2.89 4.82
C GLN A 308 2.93 -3.51 3.46
N ASN A 309 1.96 -3.76 2.57
CA ASN A 309 2.22 -4.35 1.25
C ASN A 309 3.10 -3.45 0.37
N VAL A 310 2.98 -2.12 0.50
CA VAL A 310 3.90 -1.17 -0.14
C VAL A 310 5.35 -1.40 0.33
N ALA A 311 5.55 -1.68 1.61
CA ALA A 311 6.86 -1.97 2.17
C ALA A 311 7.40 -3.34 1.74
N TYR A 312 6.56 -4.37 1.65
CA TYR A 312 6.96 -5.70 1.16
C TYR A 312 7.32 -5.69 -0.33
N VAL A 313 6.55 -5.00 -1.18
CA VAL A 313 6.89 -4.81 -2.61
C VAL A 313 8.20 -4.05 -2.77
N LEU A 314 8.42 -2.99 -1.99
CA LEU A 314 9.69 -2.25 -2.01
C LEU A 314 10.88 -3.05 -1.43
N ALA A 315 10.64 -3.97 -0.49
CA ALA A 315 11.66 -4.89 -0.01
C ALA A 315 12.03 -5.94 -1.10
N LEU A 316 11.03 -6.50 -1.79
CA LEU A 316 11.21 -7.44 -2.90
C LEU A 316 11.95 -6.82 -4.09
N CYS A 317 11.59 -5.60 -4.49
CA CYS A 317 12.31 -4.84 -5.53
C CYS A 317 13.66 -4.29 -5.04
N GLY A 318 13.87 -4.21 -3.72
CA GLY A 318 15.01 -3.55 -3.07
C GLY A 318 16.40 -3.99 -3.58
N PRO A 319 16.72 -5.29 -3.69
CA PRO A 319 17.99 -5.77 -4.23
C PRO A 319 18.28 -5.30 -5.67
N PHE A 320 17.25 -5.18 -6.50
CA PHE A 320 17.36 -4.70 -7.88
C PHE A 320 17.50 -3.18 -7.92
N LEU A 321 16.64 -2.45 -7.21
CA LEU A 321 16.69 -0.99 -7.09
C LEU A 321 18.03 -0.49 -6.52
N ARG A 322 18.67 -1.25 -5.62
CA ARG A 322 20.00 -0.93 -5.06
C ARG A 322 21.15 -1.01 -6.06
N ARG A 323 20.99 -1.67 -7.22
CA ARG A 323 22.00 -1.72 -8.29
C ARG A 323 21.97 -0.48 -9.20
N LEU A 324 20.94 0.35 -9.10
CA LEU A 324 20.77 1.55 -9.92
C LEU A 324 21.46 2.79 -9.31
N ARG A 325 21.94 3.70 -10.16
CA ARG A 325 22.47 5.02 -9.76
C ARG A 325 21.39 5.84 -9.01
N PRO A 326 21.74 6.81 -8.15
CA PRO A 326 20.78 7.45 -7.24
C PRO A 326 19.54 8.10 -7.88
N ALA A 327 19.67 8.66 -9.09
CA ALA A 327 18.56 9.26 -9.84
C ALA A 327 17.60 8.21 -10.44
N PRO A 328 18.04 7.26 -11.31
CA PRO A 328 17.15 6.20 -11.80
C PRO A 328 16.62 5.32 -10.66
N ARG A 329 17.38 5.11 -9.58
CA ARG A 329 16.87 4.43 -8.38
C ARG A 329 15.63 5.13 -7.80
N LEU A 330 15.64 6.46 -7.68
CA LEU A 330 14.47 7.21 -7.21
C LEU A 330 13.30 7.07 -8.18
N LEU A 331 13.53 7.26 -9.48
CA LEU A 331 12.48 7.17 -10.49
C LEU A 331 11.84 5.78 -10.54
N CYS A 332 12.64 4.72 -10.54
CA CYS A 332 12.14 3.34 -10.50
C CYS A 332 11.44 3.02 -9.17
N THR A 333 11.88 3.56 -8.03
CA THR A 333 11.16 3.41 -6.75
C THR A 333 9.78 4.06 -6.80
N LEU A 334 9.68 5.29 -7.34
CA LEU A 334 8.41 5.99 -7.51
C LEU A 334 7.49 5.28 -8.53
N ALA A 335 8.05 4.74 -9.62
CA ALA A 335 7.31 3.97 -10.62
C ALA A 335 6.74 2.66 -10.04
N VAL A 336 7.52 1.93 -9.22
CA VAL A 336 7.04 0.72 -8.52
C VAL A 336 5.92 1.07 -7.54
N ILE A 337 6.03 2.17 -6.78
CA ILE A 337 4.98 2.64 -5.88
C ILE A 337 3.71 2.99 -6.67
N GLY A 338 3.83 3.81 -7.72
CA GLY A 338 2.68 4.22 -8.55
C GLY A 338 2.00 3.05 -9.26
N TRP A 339 2.78 2.09 -9.77
CA TRP A 339 2.23 0.86 -10.34
C TRP A 339 1.50 0.01 -9.29
N PHE A 340 2.04 -0.12 -8.07
CA PHE A 340 1.36 -0.85 -7.00
C PHE A 340 0.04 -0.20 -6.58
N VAL A 341 -0.05 1.13 -6.56
CA VAL A 341 -1.33 1.85 -6.34
C VAL A 341 -2.38 1.50 -7.42
N VAL A 342 -1.97 1.32 -8.68
CA VAL A 342 -2.88 0.89 -9.76
C VAL A 342 -3.24 -0.60 -9.65
N LEU A 343 -2.31 -1.44 -9.19
CA LEU A 343 -2.54 -2.86 -8.92
C LEU A 343 -3.64 -3.07 -7.87
N THR A 344 -3.66 -2.26 -6.82
CA THR A 344 -4.58 -2.36 -5.66
C THR A 344 -5.71 -1.32 -5.70
N ARG A 345 -6.10 -0.89 -6.92
CA ARG A 345 -7.27 -0.03 -7.22
C ARG A 345 -7.33 1.26 -6.38
N ALA A 346 -6.17 1.81 -6.03
CA ALA A 346 -6.00 3.04 -5.24
C ALA A 346 -6.70 3.05 -3.86
N GLU A 347 -6.71 1.90 -3.15
CA GLU A 347 -7.26 1.81 -1.79
C GLU A 347 -6.69 2.89 -0.84
N PRO A 348 -7.51 3.61 -0.04
CA PRO A 348 -7.03 4.75 0.79
C PRO A 348 -5.94 4.40 1.82
N SER A 349 -5.94 3.17 2.31
CA SER A 349 -4.89 2.57 3.15
C SER A 349 -3.53 2.53 2.44
N VAL A 350 -3.54 2.20 1.15
CA VAL A 350 -2.38 2.10 0.25
C VAL A 350 -1.93 3.48 -0.20
N LEU A 351 -2.84 4.38 -0.57
CA LEU A 351 -2.49 5.76 -0.96
C LEU A 351 -1.64 6.46 0.13
N ARG A 352 -2.02 6.31 1.40
CA ARG A 352 -1.24 6.78 2.54
C ARG A 352 0.17 6.18 2.60
N ALA A 353 0.27 4.85 2.48
CA ALA A 353 1.56 4.15 2.56
C ALA A 353 2.48 4.43 1.35
N ALA A 354 1.89 4.53 0.16
CA ALA A 354 2.54 4.95 -1.08
C ALA A 354 3.10 6.37 -0.96
N MET A 355 2.32 7.32 -0.44
CA MET A 355 2.80 8.68 -0.19
C MET A 355 3.93 8.70 0.84
N MET A 356 3.80 7.97 1.96
CA MET A 356 4.89 7.87 2.95
C MET A 356 6.17 7.27 2.35
N ALA A 357 6.06 6.22 1.53
CA ALA A 357 7.18 5.60 0.85
C ALA A 357 7.84 6.55 -0.18
N ALA A 358 7.04 7.31 -0.94
CA ALA A 358 7.54 8.33 -1.86
C ALA A 358 8.26 9.47 -1.13
N VAL A 359 7.69 9.97 -0.02
CA VAL A 359 8.34 10.95 0.86
C VAL A 359 9.66 10.42 1.41
N ILE A 360 9.73 9.16 1.84
CA ILE A 360 10.98 8.53 2.31
C ILE A 360 11.99 8.44 1.16
N ALA A 361 11.59 7.98 -0.03
CA ALA A 361 12.47 7.83 -1.19
C ALA A 361 13.08 9.18 -1.63
N VAL A 362 12.27 10.24 -1.73
CA VAL A 362 12.73 11.59 -2.09
C VAL A 362 13.66 12.17 -1.01
N ASN A 363 13.35 11.99 0.28
CA ASN A 363 14.21 12.45 1.37
C ASN A 363 15.55 11.69 1.42
N PHE A 364 15.54 10.38 1.16
CA PHE A 364 16.75 9.55 1.07
C PHE A 364 17.64 9.98 -0.12
N HIS A 365 17.04 10.22 -1.29
CA HIS A 365 17.77 10.74 -2.45
C HIS A 365 18.38 12.14 -2.20
N ARG A 366 17.70 12.97 -1.40
CA ARG A 366 18.20 14.30 -0.96
C ARG A 366 19.16 14.25 0.24
N GLY A 367 19.56 13.06 0.72
CA GLY A 367 20.45 12.91 1.88
C GLY A 367 19.90 13.45 3.21
N SER A 368 18.58 13.70 3.30
CA SER A 368 17.94 14.40 4.42
C SER A 368 16.93 13.50 5.13
N PRO A 369 17.38 12.61 6.04
CA PRO A 369 16.49 11.70 6.76
C PRO A 369 15.49 12.49 7.62
N ARG A 370 14.22 12.06 7.61
CA ARG A 370 13.14 12.67 8.41
C ARG A 370 12.57 11.67 9.41
N ASN A 371 12.13 12.18 10.55
CA ASN A 371 11.42 11.38 11.54
C ASN A 371 10.09 10.84 10.96
N ALA A 372 9.68 9.65 11.40
CA ALA A 372 8.40 9.05 10.98
C ALA A 372 7.18 9.97 11.18
N ARG A 373 7.18 10.78 12.26
CA ARG A 373 6.14 11.77 12.55
C ARG A 373 6.07 12.88 11.49
N ASP A 374 7.23 13.34 11.03
CA ASP A 374 7.32 14.38 10.01
C ASP A 374 6.99 13.82 8.61
N VAL A 375 7.32 12.54 8.33
CA VAL A 375 6.90 11.82 7.13
C VAL A 375 5.37 11.62 7.09
N LEU A 376 4.77 11.17 8.20
CA LEU A 376 3.33 10.99 8.32
C LEU A 376 2.58 12.31 8.12
N ALA A 377 3.01 13.37 8.82
CA ALA A 377 2.38 14.69 8.72
C ALA A 377 2.45 15.27 7.30
N VAL A 378 3.61 15.17 6.61
CA VAL A 378 3.73 15.59 5.20
C VAL A 378 2.83 14.75 4.28
N SER A 379 2.71 13.44 4.53
CA SER A 379 1.90 12.55 3.70
C SER A 379 0.40 12.83 3.85
N VAL A 380 -0.07 13.05 5.07
CA VAL A 380 -1.46 13.47 5.34
C VAL A 380 -1.74 14.85 4.74
N LEU A 381 -0.82 15.81 4.90
CA LEU A 381 -0.96 17.15 4.33
C LEU A 381 -1.10 17.10 2.80
N VAL A 382 -0.21 16.39 2.10
CA VAL A 382 -0.27 16.31 0.62
C VAL A 382 -1.52 15.56 0.16
N LEU A 383 -1.90 14.45 0.81
CA LEU A 383 -3.09 13.70 0.40
C LEU A 383 -4.38 14.50 0.57
N LEU A 384 -4.54 15.23 1.68
CA LEU A 384 -5.72 16.10 1.89
C LEU A 384 -5.72 17.37 1.01
N LEU A 385 -4.56 17.79 0.50
CA LEU A 385 -4.48 18.85 -0.52
C LEU A 385 -4.86 18.34 -1.92
N VAL A 386 -4.57 17.07 -2.25
CA VAL A 386 -4.98 16.45 -3.53
C VAL A 386 -6.45 16.04 -3.49
N ASP A 387 -6.90 15.41 -2.41
CA ASP A 387 -8.27 14.94 -2.22
C ASP A 387 -8.72 15.12 -0.75
N PRO A 388 -9.59 16.12 -0.46
CA PRO A 388 -10.08 16.34 0.90
C PRO A 388 -11.13 15.32 1.34
N MET A 389 -11.71 14.52 0.43
CA MET A 389 -12.66 13.46 0.81
C MET A 389 -11.99 12.32 1.56
N LEU A 390 -10.67 12.13 1.37
CA LEU A 390 -9.87 11.20 2.17
C LEU A 390 -9.97 11.45 3.69
N ALA A 391 -10.26 12.68 4.14
CA ALA A 391 -10.52 12.98 5.55
C ALA A 391 -11.66 12.11 6.11
N HIS A 392 -12.72 11.93 5.33
CA HIS A 392 -13.93 11.19 5.69
C HIS A 392 -13.82 9.68 5.41
N SER A 393 -12.72 9.21 4.83
CA SER A 393 -12.49 7.79 4.56
C SER A 393 -12.06 7.05 5.82
N VAL A 394 -12.92 6.14 6.31
CA VAL A 394 -12.65 5.29 7.49
C VAL A 394 -11.33 4.52 7.35
N GLY A 395 -11.01 4.01 6.15
CA GLY A 395 -9.76 3.30 5.88
C GLY A 395 -8.52 4.21 6.01
N PHE A 396 -8.61 5.44 5.51
CA PHE A 396 -7.55 6.45 5.69
C PHE A 396 -7.39 6.86 7.16
N ALA A 397 -8.50 7.07 7.87
CA ALA A 397 -8.51 7.43 9.28
C ALA A 397 -7.88 6.35 10.16
N LEU A 398 -8.29 5.09 10.01
CA LEU A 398 -7.71 3.94 10.73
C LEU A 398 -6.22 3.76 10.40
N SER A 399 -5.85 3.76 9.12
CA SER A 399 -4.47 3.52 8.69
C SER A 399 -3.51 4.64 9.15
N THR A 400 -3.99 5.88 9.19
CA THR A 400 -3.26 7.04 9.72
C THR A 400 -3.19 7.00 11.25
N GLY A 401 -4.31 6.70 11.92
CA GLY A 401 -4.40 6.53 13.37
C GLY A 401 -3.44 5.46 13.91
N ALA A 402 -3.44 4.26 13.33
CA ALA A 402 -2.51 3.18 13.66
C ALA A 402 -1.04 3.63 13.54
N THR A 403 -0.71 4.39 12.48
CA THR A 403 0.65 4.85 12.20
C THR A 403 1.07 5.99 13.13
N ALA A 404 0.13 6.87 13.52
CA ALA A 404 0.36 7.85 14.58
C ALA A 404 0.59 7.16 15.93
N GLY A 405 -0.27 6.20 16.29
CA GLY A 405 -0.11 5.33 17.45
C GLY A 405 1.29 4.73 17.52
N LEU A 406 1.74 4.06 16.44
CA LEU A 406 3.10 3.53 16.33
C LEU A 406 4.18 4.60 16.52
N ALA A 407 4.08 5.74 15.80
CA ALA A 407 5.09 6.79 15.80
C ALA A 407 5.19 7.61 17.11
N TRP A 408 4.16 7.61 17.96
CA TRP A 408 4.15 8.31 19.25
C TRP A 408 4.23 7.37 20.47
N LEU A 409 3.61 6.19 20.43
CA LEU A 409 3.44 5.30 21.59
C LEU A 409 4.35 4.06 21.57
N SER A 410 4.73 3.51 20.40
CA SER A 410 5.46 2.24 20.35
C SER A 410 6.81 2.29 21.05
N ARG A 411 7.55 3.40 20.92
CA ARG A 411 8.83 3.60 21.59
C ARG A 411 8.69 3.70 23.13
N PRO A 412 7.88 4.59 23.71
CA PRO A 412 7.72 4.65 25.17
C PRO A 412 7.08 3.38 25.77
N LEU A 413 6.25 2.63 25.03
CA LEU A 413 5.75 1.32 25.48
C LEU A 413 6.87 0.27 25.54
N GLY A 414 7.77 0.24 24.57
CA GLY A 414 8.96 -0.61 24.62
C GLY A 414 9.92 -0.20 25.74
N GLU A 415 10.35 1.06 25.77
CA GLU A 415 11.43 1.55 26.65
C GLU A 415 11.02 1.76 28.11
N ARG A 416 9.83 2.33 28.37
CA ARG A 416 9.42 2.78 29.73
C ARG A 416 8.50 1.81 30.43
N ALA A 417 7.79 0.98 29.66
CA ALA A 417 6.94 -0.07 30.21
C ALA A 417 7.63 -1.43 30.13
N GLY A 418 8.41 -1.70 29.07
CA GLY A 418 9.15 -2.96 28.89
C GLY A 418 8.45 -3.97 27.97
N LEU A 419 7.53 -3.54 27.11
CA LEU A 419 6.77 -4.46 26.26
C LEU A 419 7.68 -5.06 25.17
N PRO A 420 7.60 -6.38 24.90
CA PRO A 420 8.17 -6.99 23.70
C PRO A 420 7.74 -6.20 22.45
N GLY A 421 8.66 -5.92 21.53
CA GLY A 421 8.45 -4.93 20.46
C GLY A 421 7.21 -5.16 19.59
N VAL A 422 6.80 -6.41 19.37
CA VAL A 422 5.56 -6.76 18.66
C VAL A 422 4.31 -6.36 19.47
N LEU A 423 4.27 -6.66 20.77
CA LEU A 423 3.18 -6.24 21.65
C LEU A 423 3.15 -4.72 21.84
N ALA A 424 4.32 -4.08 21.96
CA ALA A 424 4.43 -2.62 22.01
C ALA A 424 3.86 -1.96 20.75
N ALA A 425 4.14 -2.53 19.57
CA ALA A 425 3.60 -2.05 18.30
C ALA A 425 2.08 -2.30 18.16
N THR A 426 1.59 -3.48 18.55
CA THR A 426 0.15 -3.81 18.54
C THR A 426 -0.64 -2.87 19.46
N VAL A 427 -0.21 -2.69 20.71
CA VAL A 427 -0.87 -1.80 21.68
C VAL A 427 -0.80 -0.33 21.21
N ALA A 428 0.33 0.09 20.65
CA ALA A 428 0.48 1.42 20.06
C ALA A 428 -0.48 1.67 18.89
N ALA A 429 -0.58 0.71 17.96
CA ALA A 429 -1.47 0.80 16.81
C ALA A 429 -2.95 0.79 17.24
N GLN A 430 -3.33 -0.12 18.14
CA GLN A 430 -4.69 -0.20 18.69
C GLN A 430 -5.10 1.11 19.39
N ALA A 431 -4.25 1.67 20.26
CA ALA A 431 -4.50 2.96 20.90
C ALA A 431 -4.64 4.13 19.90
N GLY A 432 -3.97 4.04 18.74
CA GLY A 432 -4.09 5.01 17.64
C GLY A 432 -5.36 4.85 16.79
N THR A 433 -5.92 3.64 16.67
CA THR A 433 -7.19 3.38 15.96
C THR A 433 -8.42 3.47 16.84
N LEU A 434 -8.26 3.28 18.16
CA LEU A 434 -9.32 3.15 19.16
C LEU A 434 -10.49 4.15 18.99
N PRO A 435 -10.28 5.47 18.79
CA PRO A 435 -11.40 6.41 18.66
C PRO A 435 -12.25 6.14 17.40
N VAL A 436 -11.61 5.83 16.28
CA VAL A 436 -12.28 5.55 15.00
C VAL A 436 -12.99 4.19 15.05
N THR A 437 -12.32 3.18 15.64
CA THR A 437 -12.91 1.84 15.83
C THR A 437 -14.18 1.89 16.69
N LEU A 438 -14.16 2.65 17.79
CA LEU A 438 -15.34 2.85 18.65
C LEU A 438 -16.45 3.60 17.93
N LEU A 439 -16.16 4.75 17.31
CA LEU A 439 -17.17 5.60 16.64
C LEU A 439 -17.81 4.94 15.42
N VAL A 440 -17.09 4.07 14.70
CA VAL A 440 -17.57 3.47 13.43
C VAL A 440 -18.10 2.04 13.62
N PHE A 441 -17.53 1.25 14.54
CA PHE A 441 -17.89 -0.17 14.70
C PHE A 441 -18.48 -0.53 16.06
N GLY A 442 -18.47 0.36 17.05
CA GLY A 442 -19.08 0.15 18.37
C GLY A 442 -18.46 -0.94 19.24
N ARG A 443 -17.40 -1.62 18.78
CA ARG A 443 -16.77 -2.78 19.45
C ARG A 443 -15.26 -2.84 19.22
N ILE A 444 -14.53 -3.40 20.18
CA ILE A 444 -13.07 -3.63 20.10
C ILE A 444 -12.81 -5.08 20.47
N SER A 445 -12.24 -5.87 19.55
CA SER A 445 -11.85 -7.26 19.86
C SER A 445 -10.75 -7.29 20.92
N LEU A 446 -11.04 -7.95 22.04
CA LEU A 446 -10.07 -8.20 23.11
C LEU A 446 -9.02 -9.23 22.64
N VAL A 447 -9.47 -10.25 21.91
CA VAL A 447 -8.60 -11.34 21.42
C VAL A 447 -7.61 -10.85 20.36
N SER A 448 -7.87 -9.69 19.74
CA SER A 448 -6.94 -9.03 18.82
C SER A 448 -5.53 -8.80 19.40
N LEU A 449 -5.36 -8.71 20.73
CA LEU A 449 -4.05 -8.64 21.38
C LEU A 449 -3.22 -9.91 21.21
N LEU A 450 -3.87 -11.07 21.06
CA LEU A 450 -3.26 -12.38 20.82
C LEU A 450 -3.24 -12.72 19.32
N ALA A 451 -4.33 -12.42 18.61
CA ALA A 451 -4.47 -12.71 17.19
C ALA A 451 -3.43 -11.97 16.33
N ASN A 452 -3.16 -10.69 16.63
CA ASN A 452 -2.22 -9.89 15.84
C ASN A 452 -0.76 -10.42 15.90
N PRO A 453 -0.15 -10.68 17.07
CA PRO A 453 1.19 -11.26 17.15
C PRO A 453 1.35 -12.64 16.47
N LEU A 454 0.27 -13.42 16.36
CA LEU A 454 0.28 -14.73 15.69
C LEU A 454 0.09 -14.60 14.18
N ALA A 455 -0.95 -13.89 13.73
CA ALA A 455 -1.33 -13.82 12.33
C ALA A 455 -0.44 -12.88 11.50
N VAL A 456 -0.10 -11.69 12.01
CA VAL A 456 0.56 -10.64 11.22
C VAL A 456 1.96 -11.03 10.72
N PRO A 457 2.82 -11.74 11.48
CA PRO A 457 4.11 -12.20 10.96
C PRO A 457 3.96 -13.22 9.82
N VAL A 458 3.01 -14.15 9.92
CA VAL A 458 2.74 -15.17 8.90
C VAL A 458 2.11 -14.53 7.65
N ALA A 459 1.15 -13.63 7.84
CA ALA A 459 0.59 -12.81 6.76
C ALA A 459 1.68 -12.01 6.03
N GLY A 460 2.64 -11.41 6.75
CA GLY A 460 3.79 -10.71 6.17
C GLY A 460 4.70 -11.59 5.31
N ILE A 461 4.84 -12.88 5.65
CA ILE A 461 5.55 -13.86 4.80
C ILE A 461 4.75 -14.13 3.52
N VAL A 462 3.42 -14.31 3.61
CA VAL A 462 2.54 -14.47 2.44
C VAL A 462 2.55 -13.25 1.54
N MET A 463 2.54 -12.04 2.11
CA MET A 463 2.62 -10.78 1.37
C MET A 463 3.94 -10.62 0.60
N LEU A 464 5.06 -11.08 1.18
CA LEU A 464 6.39 -10.98 0.57
C LEU A 464 6.67 -12.08 -0.46
N ALA A 465 6.28 -13.33 -0.17
CA ALA A 465 6.57 -14.49 -1.01
C ALA A 465 5.43 -14.86 -1.98
N GLY A 466 4.21 -14.42 -1.70
CA GLY A 466 2.99 -14.85 -2.42
C GLY A 466 2.97 -14.49 -3.89
N ILE A 467 3.34 -13.26 -4.28
CA ILE A 467 3.37 -12.87 -5.70
C ILE A 467 4.41 -13.71 -6.47
N PRO A 468 5.67 -13.86 -6.01
CA PRO A 468 6.63 -14.81 -6.61
C PRO A 468 6.12 -16.25 -6.69
N LEU A 469 5.59 -16.83 -5.60
CA LEU A 469 5.14 -18.22 -5.57
C LEU A 469 3.92 -18.45 -6.48
N ALA A 470 2.97 -17.52 -6.52
CA ALA A 470 1.83 -17.60 -7.43
C ALA A 470 2.27 -17.48 -8.90
N ALA A 471 3.21 -16.58 -9.23
CA ALA A 471 3.78 -16.48 -10.57
C ALA A 471 4.50 -17.77 -11.01
N ILE A 472 5.22 -18.44 -10.10
CA ILE A 472 5.85 -19.74 -10.37
C ILE A 472 4.76 -20.82 -10.56
N SER A 473 3.76 -20.91 -9.68
CA SER A 473 2.63 -21.86 -9.77
C SER A 473 1.79 -21.69 -11.05
N ALA A 474 1.76 -20.48 -11.61
CA ALA A 474 1.06 -20.16 -12.86
C ALA A 474 1.78 -20.67 -14.12
N ILE A 475 3.09 -20.98 -14.03
CA ILE A 475 3.94 -21.38 -15.15
C ILE A 475 4.34 -22.87 -15.05
N MET A 476 4.51 -23.40 -13.84
CA MET A 476 5.05 -24.75 -13.63
C MET A 476 4.03 -25.89 -13.85
N PRO A 477 4.49 -27.10 -14.24
CA PRO A 477 3.64 -28.29 -14.35
C PRO A 477 2.96 -28.70 -13.03
N ASP A 478 1.83 -29.40 -13.11
CA ASP A 478 0.95 -29.73 -11.96
C ASP A 478 1.58 -30.34 -10.69
N PRO A 479 2.59 -31.24 -10.73
CA PRO A 479 3.22 -31.70 -9.49
C PRO A 479 4.01 -30.57 -8.79
N VAL A 480 4.76 -29.77 -9.55
CA VAL A 480 5.55 -28.65 -9.03
C VAL A 480 4.64 -27.51 -8.59
N ALA A 481 3.61 -27.18 -9.38
CA ALA A 481 2.64 -26.14 -9.02
C ALA A 481 1.85 -26.48 -7.74
N ARG A 482 1.52 -27.75 -7.49
CA ARG A 482 0.93 -28.17 -6.21
C ARG A 482 1.89 -28.01 -5.03
N LEU A 483 3.15 -28.40 -5.18
CA LEU A 483 4.16 -28.24 -4.12
C LEU A 483 4.44 -26.77 -3.80
N VAL A 484 4.55 -25.91 -4.82
CA VAL A 484 4.67 -24.46 -4.68
C VAL A 484 3.40 -23.86 -4.05
N GLY A 485 2.23 -24.35 -4.44
CA GLY A 485 0.93 -23.97 -3.87
C GLY A 485 0.82 -24.25 -2.37
N LEU A 486 1.32 -25.39 -1.87
CA LEU A 486 1.35 -25.68 -0.42
C LEU A 486 2.12 -24.62 0.38
N GLY A 487 3.18 -24.04 -0.19
CA GLY A 487 3.93 -22.93 0.39
C GLY A 487 3.13 -21.62 0.53
N ILE A 488 2.00 -21.49 -0.17
CA ILE A 488 1.01 -20.42 0.01
C ILE A 488 -0.11 -20.89 0.95
N THR A 489 -0.71 -22.05 0.65
CA THR A 489 -1.90 -22.56 1.34
C THR A 489 -1.69 -22.78 2.83
N VAL A 490 -0.54 -23.34 3.26
CA VAL A 490 -0.31 -23.63 4.69
C VAL A 490 -0.24 -22.34 5.53
N PRO A 491 0.56 -21.31 5.17
CA PRO A 491 0.49 -20.00 5.82
C PRO A 491 -0.89 -19.32 5.79
N VAL A 492 -1.62 -19.41 4.67
CA VAL A 492 -2.95 -18.80 4.54
C VAL A 492 -3.97 -19.49 5.45
N ARG A 493 -3.98 -20.84 5.48
CA ARG A 493 -4.79 -21.64 6.41
C ARG A 493 -4.47 -21.37 7.87
N PHE A 494 -3.20 -21.12 8.20
CA PHE A 494 -2.82 -20.73 9.55
C PHE A 494 -3.46 -19.39 9.93
N VAL A 495 -3.37 -18.36 9.07
CA VAL A 495 -4.00 -17.06 9.33
C VAL A 495 -5.52 -17.17 9.45
N ALA A 496 -6.18 -17.94 8.57
CA ALA A 496 -7.62 -18.21 8.66
C ALA A 496 -8.01 -19.02 9.91
N GLY A 497 -7.16 -19.98 10.32
CA GLY A 497 -7.34 -20.78 11.53
C GLY A 497 -7.23 -19.94 12.80
N VAL A 498 -6.22 -19.05 12.89
CA VAL A 498 -6.11 -18.08 13.97
C VAL A 498 -7.34 -17.18 14.02
N ALA A 499 -7.82 -16.66 12.88
CA ALA A 499 -9.03 -15.83 12.85
C ALA A 499 -10.26 -16.57 13.39
N ARG A 500 -10.54 -17.79 12.93
CA ARG A 500 -11.67 -18.62 13.40
C ARG A 500 -11.60 -18.96 14.89
N VAL A 501 -10.45 -19.43 15.37
CA VAL A 501 -10.28 -19.76 16.79
C VAL A 501 -10.40 -18.50 17.66
N CYS A 502 -9.83 -17.37 17.23
CA CYS A 502 -9.92 -16.11 17.95
C CYS A 502 -11.35 -15.52 17.93
N ALA A 503 -12.12 -15.74 16.87
CA ALA A 503 -13.52 -15.35 16.79
C ALA A 503 -14.40 -16.17 17.75
N ALA A 504 -14.20 -17.48 17.81
CA ALA A 504 -14.95 -18.39 18.68
C ALA A 504 -14.74 -18.14 20.18
N ILE A 505 -13.59 -17.57 20.58
CA ILE A 505 -13.27 -17.24 21.99
C ILE A 505 -13.43 -15.75 22.34
N GLU A 506 -13.88 -14.90 21.40
CA GLU A 506 -14.06 -13.47 21.69
C GLU A 506 -15.22 -13.27 22.69
N PRO A 507 -14.98 -12.66 23.86
CA PRO A 507 -16.02 -12.46 24.86
C PRO A 507 -17.04 -11.42 24.38
N HIS A 508 -18.32 -11.77 24.44
CA HIS A 508 -19.42 -10.92 23.97
C HIS A 508 -20.04 -10.09 25.12
N GLY A 509 -20.59 -8.91 24.79
CA GLY A 509 -21.31 -8.05 25.72
C GLY A 509 -20.47 -7.63 26.94
N ILE A 510 -21.05 -7.79 28.14
CA ILE A 510 -20.43 -7.40 29.42
C ILE A 510 -19.06 -8.08 29.64
N ALA A 511 -18.88 -9.31 29.18
CA ALA A 511 -17.61 -10.01 29.29
C ALA A 511 -16.47 -9.32 28.50
N SER A 512 -16.79 -8.66 27.38
CA SER A 512 -15.81 -7.85 26.62
C SER A 512 -15.35 -6.64 27.44
N PHE A 513 -16.30 -5.91 28.05
CA PHE A 513 -16.00 -4.78 28.92
C PHE A 513 -15.19 -5.19 30.16
N ALA A 514 -15.56 -6.30 30.81
CA ALA A 514 -14.82 -6.86 31.94
C ALA A 514 -13.39 -7.25 31.55
N GLY A 515 -13.20 -7.88 30.38
CA GLY A 515 -11.89 -8.21 29.83
C GLY A 515 -11.03 -6.98 29.52
N TRP A 516 -11.61 -5.94 28.91
CA TRP A 516 -10.91 -4.67 28.66
C TRP A 516 -10.58 -3.90 29.95
N ALA A 517 -11.44 -3.97 30.96
CA ALA A 517 -11.15 -3.44 32.29
C ALA A 517 -9.99 -4.20 32.96
N ALA A 518 -9.99 -5.53 32.91
CA ALA A 518 -8.91 -6.37 33.43
C ALA A 518 -7.58 -6.10 32.72
N VAL A 519 -7.56 -6.03 31.38
CA VAL A 519 -6.37 -5.64 30.60
C VAL A 519 -5.87 -4.25 30.98
N SER A 520 -6.78 -3.29 31.19
CA SER A 520 -6.43 -1.92 31.61
C SER A 520 -5.82 -1.88 33.02
N VAL A 521 -6.36 -2.66 33.96
CA VAL A 521 -5.83 -2.82 35.32
C VAL A 521 -4.46 -3.49 35.30
N VAL A 522 -4.29 -4.59 34.56
CA VAL A 522 -3.00 -5.29 34.40
C VAL A 522 -1.96 -4.35 33.78
N ALA A 523 -2.30 -3.61 32.72
CA ALA A 523 -1.42 -2.63 32.11
C ALA A 523 -1.03 -1.51 33.09
N ALA A 524 -1.98 -0.98 33.88
CA ALA A 524 -1.71 0.05 34.88
C ALA A 524 -0.83 -0.45 36.03
N LEU A 525 -1.08 -1.65 36.55
CA LEU A 525 -0.26 -2.29 37.59
C LEU A 525 1.16 -2.58 37.10
N TRP A 526 1.29 -3.10 35.87
CA TRP A 526 2.58 -3.43 35.28
C TRP A 526 3.40 -2.17 34.92
N VAL A 527 2.76 -1.10 34.43
CA VAL A 527 3.41 0.23 34.26
C VAL A 527 3.80 0.83 35.61
N ARG A 528 2.98 0.68 36.68
CA ARG A 528 3.37 1.09 38.04
C ARG A 528 4.60 0.32 38.51
N ARG A 529 4.63 -1.01 38.34
CA ARG A 529 5.76 -1.87 38.72
C ARG A 529 7.04 -1.49 37.98
N HIS A 530 6.99 -1.27 36.67
CA HIS A 530 8.19 -0.86 35.91
C HIS A 530 8.68 0.55 36.25
N ARG A 531 7.79 1.49 36.64
CA ARG A 531 8.22 2.79 37.19
C ARG A 531 8.91 2.65 38.54
N ALA A 532 8.39 1.79 39.42
CA ALA A 532 8.96 1.51 40.75
C ALA A 532 10.24 0.64 40.73
N VAL A 533 10.74 0.27 39.55
CA VAL A 533 12.01 -0.45 39.31
C VAL A 533 12.98 0.42 38.49
N ALA A 534 12.58 1.62 38.08
CA ALA A 534 13.33 2.52 37.21
C ALA A 534 13.54 3.93 37.81
N GLY A 535 13.28 4.09 39.11
CA GLY A 535 13.57 5.26 39.94
C GLY A 535 13.88 4.79 41.35
#